data_AF-A0A7K1WAS2-F1
#
_entry.id   AF-A0A7K1WAS2-F1
#
_cell.length_a   1.000
_cell.length_b   1.000
_cell.length_c   1.000
_cell.angle_alpha   90.00
_cell.angle_beta   90.00
_cell.angle_gamma   90.00
#
_symmetry.space_group_name_H-M   'P 1'
#
loop_
_entity.id
_entity.type
_entity.pdbx_description
1 polymer ?
#
loop_
_entity_poly.entity_id
_entity_poly.type
_entity_poly.pdbx_seq_one_letter_code
_entity_poly.pdbx_strand_id
1 'polypeptide(L)'
;MGHLPVDVRASLRFFAFYLANGTIDVDLLDGFDHRPVLFQFGSSLEEVFAIYANVLEVDADGAVLNDGDAQYRAAQWIRRACDPTYEVEPPFQAWETELHGP
;
A
#
# COMPACT_ATOMS: atom_id res chain seq x y z
N MET A 1 -18.43 9.72 16.44
CA MET A 1 -17.58 9.19 15.36
C MET A 1 -17.52 7.70 15.55
N GLY A 2 -18.03 6.90 14.59
CA GLY A 2 -17.96 5.44 14.67
C GLY A 2 -16.55 4.95 14.35
N HIS A 3 -16.18 3.78 14.86
CA HIS A 3 -14.96 3.11 14.41
C HIS A 3 -15.10 2.69 12.93
N LEU A 4 -13.98 2.58 12.21
CA LEU A 4 -13.95 1.95 10.89
C LEU A 4 -14.54 0.53 10.94
N PRO A 5 -15.11 -0.03 9.86
CA PRO A 5 -15.57 -1.42 9.81
C PRO A 5 -14.48 -2.42 10.23
N VAL A 6 -14.88 -3.59 10.74
CA VAL A 6 -13.94 -4.59 11.27
C VAL A 6 -12.95 -5.07 10.21
N ASP A 7 -13.41 -5.29 8.97
CA ASP A 7 -12.58 -5.76 7.88
C ASP A 7 -11.58 -4.69 7.45
N VAL A 8 -12.00 -3.42 7.34
CA VAL A 8 -11.09 -2.31 7.05
C VAL A 8 -9.97 -2.19 8.09
N ARG A 9 -10.31 -2.30 9.38
CA ARG A 9 -9.30 -2.28 10.45
C ARG A 9 -8.36 -3.49 10.36
N ALA A 10 -8.89 -4.67 10.02
CA ALA A 10 -8.09 -5.87 9.85
C ALA A 10 -7.13 -5.74 8.66
N SER A 11 -7.62 -5.23 7.52
CA SER A 11 -6.88 -4.94 6.29
C SER A 11 -5.70 -4.02 6.58
N LEU A 12 -5.95 -2.84 7.16
CA LEU A 12 -4.91 -1.86 7.52
C LEU A 12 -3.86 -2.46 8.45
N ARG A 13 -4.28 -3.25 9.45
CA ARG A 13 -3.37 -3.93 10.38
C ARG A 13 -2.50 -4.95 9.67
N PHE A 14 -3.06 -5.77 8.77
CA PHE A 14 -2.30 -6.77 8.04
C PHE A 14 -1.38 -6.15 7.00
N PHE A 15 -1.82 -5.10 6.29
CA PHE A 15 -0.97 -4.31 5.41
C PHE A 15 0.26 -3.76 6.14
N ALA A 16 0.05 -3.08 7.27
CA ALA A 16 1.15 -2.57 8.10
C ALA A 16 2.08 -3.69 8.60
N PHE A 17 1.50 -4.83 8.97
CA PHE A 17 2.26 -6.01 9.40
C PHE A 17 3.16 -6.55 8.27
N TYR A 18 2.62 -6.77 7.06
CA TYR A 18 3.41 -7.27 5.94
C TYR A 18 4.48 -6.27 5.49
N LEU A 19 4.15 -4.98 5.48
CA LEU A 19 5.08 -3.91 5.14
C LEU A 19 6.29 -3.91 6.08
N ALA A 20 6.04 -3.94 7.40
CA ALA A 20 7.09 -3.91 8.41
C ALA A 20 7.93 -5.20 8.46
N ASN A 21 7.31 -6.35 8.17
CA ASN A 21 8.03 -7.64 8.14
C ASN A 21 8.78 -7.89 6.82
N GLY A 22 8.58 -7.05 5.80
CA GLY A 22 9.21 -7.23 4.50
C GLY A 22 8.56 -8.34 3.66
N THR A 23 7.27 -8.62 3.89
CA THR A 23 6.54 -9.73 3.26
C THR A 23 5.32 -9.27 2.48
N ILE A 24 5.22 -7.97 2.18
CA ILE A 24 4.19 -7.46 1.27
C ILE A 24 4.54 -7.88 -0.15
N ASP A 25 3.55 -8.41 -0.89
CA ASP A 25 3.67 -8.85 -2.28
C ASP A 25 5.02 -9.52 -2.61
N VAL A 26 5.25 -10.67 -1.99
CA VAL A 26 6.52 -11.41 -2.12
C VAL A 26 6.84 -11.77 -3.57
N ASP A 27 5.83 -11.98 -4.41
CA ASP A 27 6.06 -12.31 -5.82
C ASP A 27 6.71 -11.13 -6.59
N LEU A 28 6.34 -9.89 -6.27
CA LEU A 28 6.94 -8.70 -6.89
C LEU A 28 8.23 -8.24 -6.20
N LEU A 29 8.29 -8.36 -4.87
CA LEU A 29 9.36 -7.77 -4.05
C LEU A 29 10.42 -8.77 -3.58
N ASP A 30 10.36 -10.04 -3.99
CA ASP A 30 11.40 -11.02 -3.63
C ASP A 30 12.79 -10.50 -4.02
N GLY A 31 13.74 -10.64 -3.09
CA GLY A 31 15.11 -10.14 -3.24
C GLY A 31 15.30 -8.63 -2.99
N PHE A 32 14.25 -7.85 -2.70
CA PHE A 32 14.36 -6.43 -2.35
C PHE A 32 14.16 -6.20 -0.84
N ASP A 33 15.17 -5.64 -0.17
CA ASP A 33 14.96 -5.10 1.17
C ASP A 33 14.45 -3.66 1.06
N HIS A 34 13.13 -3.49 1.04
CA HIS A 34 12.50 -2.18 0.91
C HIS A 34 12.40 -1.38 2.21
N ARG A 35 12.71 -1.98 3.36
CA ARG A 35 12.56 -1.32 4.67
C ARG A 35 13.41 -0.06 4.80
N PRO A 36 14.68 -0.01 4.33
CA PRO A 36 15.44 1.23 4.32
C PRO A 36 14.77 2.34 3.51
N VAL A 37 14.19 2.02 2.35
CA VAL A 37 13.50 3.00 1.50
C VAL A 37 12.27 3.57 2.21
N LEU A 38 11.50 2.73 2.91
CA LEU A 38 10.26 3.18 3.56
C LEU A 38 10.46 3.85 4.91
N PHE A 39 11.44 3.42 5.69
CA PHE A 39 11.61 3.87 7.07
C PHE A 39 12.73 4.90 7.25
N GLN A 40 13.49 5.22 6.20
CA GLN A 40 14.46 6.31 6.25
C GLN A 40 13.77 7.68 6.38
N PHE A 41 12.67 7.90 5.63
CA PHE A 41 11.89 9.14 5.66
C PHE A 41 10.39 8.85 5.73
N GLY A 42 9.65 9.67 6.47
CA GLY A 42 8.20 9.48 6.65
C GLY A 42 7.39 9.62 5.36
N SER A 43 7.87 10.37 4.36
CA SER A 43 7.15 10.61 3.10
C SER A 43 6.92 9.34 2.28
N SER A 44 7.88 8.41 2.28
CA SER A 44 7.73 7.14 1.55
C SER A 44 6.70 6.23 2.21
N LEU A 45 6.64 6.24 3.54
CA LEU A 45 5.62 5.52 4.29
C LEU A 45 4.24 6.14 4.07
N GLU A 46 4.13 7.47 4.10
CA GLU A 46 2.90 8.22 3.82
C GLU A 46 2.34 7.87 2.43
N GLU A 47 3.17 7.91 1.39
CA GLU A 47 2.78 7.60 0.01
C GLU A 47 2.27 6.15 -0.15
N VAL A 48 2.97 5.18 0.45
CA VAL A 48 2.58 3.76 0.40
C VAL A 48 1.25 3.51 1.12
N PHE A 49 0.99 4.19 2.24
CA PHE A 49 -0.30 4.13 2.91
C PHE A 49 -1.41 4.84 2.12
N ALA A 50 -1.10 5.97 1.47
CA ALA A 50 -2.06 6.67 0.61
C ALA A 50 -2.49 5.79 -0.56
N ILE A 51 -1.54 5.19 -1.29
CA ILE A 51 -1.84 4.27 -2.41
C ILE A 51 -2.70 3.11 -1.94
N TYR A 52 -2.32 2.44 -0.84
CA TYR A 52 -3.12 1.34 -0.31
C TYR A 52 -4.54 1.78 0.06
N ALA A 53 -4.69 2.87 0.80
CA ALA A 53 -6.00 3.35 1.27
C ALA A 53 -6.88 3.88 0.14
N ASN A 54 -6.31 4.56 -0.84
CA ASN A 54 -7.03 5.11 -1.98
C ASN A 54 -7.55 4.00 -2.90
N VAL A 55 -6.76 2.94 -3.11
CA VAL A 55 -7.13 1.79 -3.94
C VAL A 55 -8.08 0.84 -3.23
N LEU A 56 -8.09 0.81 -1.89
CA LEU A 56 -8.91 -0.11 -1.11
C LEU A 56 -10.42 0.10 -1.38
N GLU A 57 -11.06 -0.90 -1.96
CA GLU A 57 -12.49 -0.94 -2.20
C GLU A 57 -13.19 -1.56 -1.00
N VAL A 58 -14.19 -0.85 -0.50
CA VAL A 58 -15.03 -1.25 0.63
C VAL A 58 -16.49 -1.16 0.20
N ASP A 59 -17.25 -2.23 0.43
CA ASP A 59 -18.68 -2.24 0.09
C ASP A 59 -19.55 -1.49 1.12
N ALA A 60 -20.86 -1.49 0.88
CA ALA A 60 -21.82 -0.81 1.74
C ALA A 60 -21.95 -1.43 3.15
N ASP A 61 -21.58 -2.70 3.30
CA ASP A 61 -21.59 -3.42 4.59
C ASP A 61 -20.26 -3.27 5.34
N GLY A 62 -19.26 -2.66 4.71
CA GLY A 62 -17.93 -2.42 5.29
C GLY A 62 -16.95 -3.57 5.07
N ALA A 63 -17.24 -4.48 4.14
CA ALA A 63 -16.32 -5.55 3.75
C ALA A 63 -15.31 -5.04 2.71
N VAL A 64 -14.07 -5.51 2.83
CA VAL A 64 -12.99 -5.18 1.89
C VAL A 64 -13.06 -6.13 0.69
N LEU A 65 -13.02 -5.56 -0.51
CA LEU A 65 -13.23 -6.32 -1.76
C LEU A 65 -11.94 -6.68 -2.51
N ASN A 66 -10.88 -5.87 -2.38
CA ASN A 66 -9.71 -5.93 -3.26
C ASN A 66 -8.36 -5.80 -2.52
N ASP A 67 -8.26 -6.32 -1.29
CA ASP A 67 -7.06 -6.15 -0.45
C ASP A 67 -5.75 -6.53 -1.15
N GLY A 68 -5.76 -7.62 -1.94
CA GLY A 68 -4.60 -8.05 -2.73
C GLY A 68 -4.19 -7.04 -3.81
N ASP A 69 -5.16 -6.49 -4.54
CA ASP A 69 -4.89 -5.49 -5.58
C ASP A 69 -4.35 -4.20 -4.97
N ALA A 70 -4.93 -3.74 -3.85
CA ALA A 70 -4.44 -2.57 -3.12
C ALA A 70 -3.00 -2.76 -2.62
N GLN A 71 -2.67 -3.95 -2.09
CA GLN A 71 -1.31 -4.32 -1.71
C GLN A 71 -0.36 -4.34 -2.90
N TYR A 72 -0.76 -4.94 -4.01
CA TYR A 72 0.04 -5.00 -5.24
C TYR A 72 0.36 -3.60 -5.78
N ARG A 73 -0.63 -2.69 -5.79
CA ARG A 73 -0.41 -1.29 -6.20
C ARG A 73 0.60 -0.58 -5.32
N ALA A 74 0.49 -0.72 -4.00
CA ALA A 74 1.48 -0.19 -3.07
C ALA A 74 2.87 -0.83 -3.30
N ALA A 75 2.94 -2.14 -3.54
CA ALA A 75 4.18 -2.85 -3.83
C ALA A 75 4.84 -2.39 -5.13
N GLN A 76 4.08 -2.06 -6.17
CA GLN A 76 4.63 -1.49 -7.41
C GLN A 76 5.34 -0.15 -7.16
N TRP A 77 4.80 0.69 -6.26
CA TRP A 77 5.47 1.93 -5.87
C TRP A 77 6.78 1.63 -5.14
N ILE A 78 6.75 0.68 -4.19
CA ILE A 78 7.94 0.23 -3.45
C ILE A 78 9.02 -0.30 -4.40
N ARG A 79 8.63 -1.14 -5.35
CA ARG A 79 9.53 -1.72 -6.35
C ARG A 79 10.23 -0.62 -7.16
N ARG A 80 9.47 0.36 -7.65
CA ARG A 80 10.00 1.53 -8.38
C ARG A 80 10.94 2.38 -7.52
N ALA A 81 10.64 2.54 -6.24
CA ALA A 81 11.49 3.29 -5.32
C ALA A 81 12.82 2.57 -5.03
N CYS A 82 12.82 1.23 -5.03
CA CYS A 82 14.03 0.42 -4.88
C CYS A 82 14.84 0.29 -6.19
N ASP A 83 14.16 0.29 -7.33
CA ASP A 83 14.73 0.11 -8.66
C ASP A 83 14.12 1.10 -9.65
N PRO A 84 14.84 2.18 -9.99
CA PRO A 84 14.34 3.20 -10.92
C PRO A 84 14.08 2.70 -12.34
N THR A 85 14.54 1.49 -12.69
CA THR A 85 14.30 0.89 -14.01
C THR A 85 13.00 0.10 -14.08
N TYR A 86 12.35 -0.15 -12.93
CA TYR A 86 11.05 -0.79 -12.88
C TYR A 86 9.95 0.15 -13.37
N GLU A 87 9.21 -0.29 -14.40
CA GLU A 87 8.05 0.41 -14.93
C GLU A 87 6.77 -0.12 -14.28
N VAL A 88 5.99 0.78 -13.69
CA VAL A 88 4.72 0.46 -13.04
C VAL A 88 3.65 0.29 -14.13
N GLU A 89 2.99 -0.87 -14.16
CA GLU A 89 1.94 -1.20 -15.12
C GLU A 89 0.69 -1.73 -14.38
N PRO A 90 -0.49 -1.13 -14.59
CA PRO A 90 -0.71 0.14 -15.29
C PRO A 90 -0.06 1.32 -14.55
N PRO A 91 0.31 2.41 -15.24
CA PRO A 91 0.81 3.62 -14.58
C PRO A 91 -0.16 4.09 -13.49
N PHE A 92 0.39 4.66 -12.40
CA PHE A 92 -0.46 5.22 -11.35
C PHE A 92 -1.38 6.31 -11.89
N GLN A 93 -2.66 6.20 -11.55
CA GLN A 93 -3.61 7.28 -11.73
C GLN A 93 -3.38 8.32 -10.63
N ALA A 94 -3.68 9.59 -10.93
CA ALA A 94 -3.40 10.69 -10.00
C ALA A 94 -4.08 10.51 -8.63
N TRP A 95 -5.27 9.91 -8.61
CA TRP A 95 -6.02 9.64 -7.37
C TRP A 95 -5.41 8.52 -6.53
N GLU A 96 -4.66 7.59 -7.13
CA GLU A 96 -3.99 6.53 -6.35
C GLU A 96 -2.93 7.15 -5.44
N THR A 97 -2.20 8.15 -5.92
CA THR A 97 -1.10 8.83 -5.21
C THR A 97 -1.53 10.11 -4.48
N GLU A 98 -2.83 10.39 -4.41
CA GLU A 98 -3.30 11.63 -3.78
C GLU A 98 -3.16 11.55 -2.25
N LEU A 99 -2.51 12.57 -1.66
CA LEU A 99 -2.39 12.71 -0.21
C LEU A 99 -3.55 13.57 0.32
N HIS A 100 -4.25 13.06 1.33
CA HIS A 100 -5.33 13.78 2.01
C HIS A 100 -4.85 14.35 3.35
N GLY A 101 -5.08 15.65 3.55
CA GLY A 101 -4.71 16.34 4.79
C GLY A 101 -5.58 15.94 6.00
N PRO A 102 -5.12 16.26 7.23
CA PRO A 102 -5.85 16.00 8.47
C PRO A 102 -7.09 16.90 8.68
#